data_AF-A0A970UFL5-F1
#
_entry.id   AF-A0A970UFL5-F1
#
_cell.length_a   1.000
_cell.length_b   1.000
_cell.length_c   1.000
_cell.angle_alpha   90.00
_cell.angle_beta   90.00
_cell.angle_gamma   90.00
#
_symmetry.space_group_name_H-M   'P 1'
#
loop_
_entity.id
_entity.type
_entity.pdbx_description
1 polymer ?
#
loop_
_entity_poly.entity_id
_entity_poly.type
_entity_poly.pdbx_seq_one_letter_code
_entity_poly.pdbx_strand_id
1 'polypeptide(L)'
;RTRHNNYIMLDKNEAVVVEVTANRYAVRRPGDNGEDPGYIVATNHFVANHSYDANNEKTDFPMTFFGDDEYAPLSATRYYTGFWQAKMNFGKLDADKIRKIWTSHSYITKKGELVEMITNGKEWIPANLASNTICSHDGGYPESYIGSTTDTKIATVDFNQVRYSVGRPCEYVGAPRTFDLHPKY
;
A
#
# COMPACT_ATOMS: atom_id res chain seq x y z
N ARG A 1 -13.65 -1.67 19.65
CA ARG A 1 -12.62 -1.45 18.60
C ARG A 1 -13.10 -2.16 17.34
N THR A 2 -13.54 -1.42 16.33
CA THR A 2 -13.89 -1.96 15.01
C THR A 2 -12.61 -2.21 14.23
N ARG A 3 -12.49 -3.36 13.56
CA ARG A 3 -11.37 -3.63 12.64
C ARG A 3 -11.53 -2.74 11.41
N HIS A 4 -10.45 -2.12 10.96
CA HIS A 4 -10.40 -1.44 9.65
C HIS A 4 -10.00 -2.45 8.60
N ASN A 5 -10.80 -2.59 7.56
CA ASN A 5 -10.47 -3.43 6.42
C ASN A 5 -10.52 -2.59 5.16
N ASN A 6 -9.49 -2.76 4.33
CA ASN A 6 -9.45 -2.23 2.98
C ASN A 6 -9.40 -3.41 2.02
N TYR A 7 -10.31 -3.44 1.06
CA TYR A 7 -10.32 -4.44 -0.01
C TYR A 7 -9.93 -3.76 -1.31
N ILE A 8 -8.98 -4.33 -2.04
CA ILE A 8 -8.66 -3.90 -3.40
C ILE A 8 -9.39 -4.86 -4.35
N MET A 9 -10.18 -4.29 -5.25
CA MET A 9 -10.83 -5.04 -6.33
C MET A 9 -10.37 -4.44 -7.66
N LEU A 10 -10.04 -5.28 -8.63
CA LEU A 10 -9.69 -4.82 -9.95
C LEU A 10 -10.12 -5.81 -11.03
N ASP A 11 -10.41 -5.27 -12.21
CA ASP A 11 -10.49 -5.99 -13.47
C ASP A 11 -9.62 -5.28 -14.52
N LYS A 12 -9.82 -5.60 -15.81
CA LYS A 12 -9.05 -5.01 -16.91
C LYS A 12 -9.36 -3.53 -17.17
N ASN A 13 -10.50 -3.03 -16.67
CA ASN A 13 -11.03 -1.69 -16.95
C ASN A 13 -11.02 -0.79 -15.71
N GLU A 14 -11.19 -1.35 -14.52
CA GLU A 14 -11.35 -0.61 -13.28
C GLU A 14 -10.56 -1.20 -12.13
N ALA A 15 -10.16 -0.32 -11.21
CA ALA A 15 -9.61 -0.68 -9.91
C ALA A 15 -10.28 0.20 -8.85
N VAL A 16 -10.69 -0.42 -7.75
CA VAL A 16 -11.35 0.26 -6.63
C VAL A 16 -10.78 -0.22 -5.30
N VAL A 17 -10.87 0.67 -4.31
CA VAL A 17 -10.60 0.34 -2.91
C VAL A 17 -11.90 0.48 -2.13
N VAL A 18 -12.31 -0.58 -1.45
CA VAL A 18 -13.45 -0.57 -0.54
C VAL A 18 -12.93 -0.47 0.89
N GLU A 19 -13.18 0.66 1.53
CA GLU A 19 -12.87 0.94 2.93
C GLU A 19 -14.07 0.52 3.78
N VAL A 20 -13.90 -0.32 4.80
CA VAL A 20 -15.03 -0.96 5.50
C VAL A 20 -14.87 -0.93 7.03
N THR A 21 -15.93 -0.53 7.71
CA THR A 21 -16.17 -0.76 9.14
C THR A 21 -17.38 -1.68 9.33
N ALA A 22 -17.80 -1.95 10.58
CA ALA A 22 -18.97 -2.77 10.83
C ALA A 22 -20.29 -2.19 10.27
N ASN A 23 -20.43 -0.86 10.24
CA ASN A 23 -21.71 -0.19 9.95
C ASN A 23 -21.64 0.80 8.77
N ARG A 24 -20.45 0.99 8.19
CA ARG A 24 -20.21 1.96 7.11
C ARG A 24 -19.12 1.45 6.17
N TYR A 25 -19.20 1.85 4.91
CA TYR A 25 -18.14 1.62 3.94
C TYR A 25 -17.97 2.80 2.97
N ALA A 26 -16.87 2.85 2.23
CA ALA A 26 -16.70 3.76 1.10
C ALA A 26 -16.08 3.01 -0.07
N VAL A 27 -16.41 3.41 -1.30
CA VAL A 27 -15.78 2.90 -2.52
C VAL A 27 -14.99 4.04 -3.14
N ARG A 28 -13.67 3.91 -3.14
CA ARG A 28 -12.76 4.85 -3.78
C ARG A 28 -12.33 4.36 -5.16
N ARG A 29 -12.21 5.32 -6.07
CA ARG A 29 -11.66 5.19 -7.42
C ARG A 29 -10.39 6.05 -7.55
N PRO A 30 -9.52 5.75 -8.53
CA PRO A 30 -8.44 6.66 -8.92
C PRO A 30 -8.95 8.09 -9.06
N GLY A 31 -8.29 9.04 -8.41
CA GLY A 31 -8.70 10.45 -8.38
C GLY A 31 -9.36 10.90 -7.08
N ASP A 32 -10.03 10.01 -6.35
CA ASP A 32 -10.85 10.39 -5.20
C ASP A 32 -10.04 10.98 -4.03
N ASN A 33 -8.74 10.67 -3.92
CA ASN A 33 -7.84 11.23 -2.91
C ASN A 33 -6.62 11.94 -3.53
N GLY A 34 -6.81 12.55 -4.72
CA GLY A 34 -5.76 13.29 -5.41
C GLY A 34 -4.75 12.42 -6.17
N GLU A 35 -5.01 11.12 -6.28
CA GLU A 35 -4.32 10.25 -7.24
C GLU A 35 -4.57 10.75 -8.67
N ASP A 36 -3.64 10.51 -9.60
CA ASP A 36 -3.97 10.67 -11.02
C ASP A 36 -4.93 9.54 -11.45
N PRO A 37 -5.78 9.72 -12.49
CA PRO A 37 -6.85 8.76 -12.84
C PRO A 37 -6.44 7.31 -13.16
N GLY A 38 -5.15 7.01 -13.23
CA GLY A 38 -4.62 5.69 -13.58
C GLY A 38 -4.05 4.88 -12.41
N TYR A 39 -4.16 5.34 -11.17
CA TYR A 39 -3.73 4.55 -10.01
C TYR A 39 -4.57 4.78 -8.75
N ILE A 40 -4.56 3.81 -7.86
CA ILE A 40 -5.14 3.90 -6.52
C ILE A 40 -4.24 3.16 -5.54
N VAL A 41 -4.09 3.70 -4.32
CA VAL A 41 -3.25 3.11 -3.26
C VAL A 41 -4.12 2.77 -2.06
N ALA A 42 -3.80 1.68 -1.37
CA ALA A 42 -4.43 1.32 -0.10
C ALA A 42 -3.40 0.70 0.85
N THR A 43 -3.54 0.99 2.14
CA THR A 43 -2.75 0.39 3.21
C THR A 43 -3.69 -0.02 4.35
N ASN A 44 -3.45 0.42 5.59
CA ASN A 44 -4.16 0.00 6.80
C ASN A 44 -4.85 1.16 7.54
N HIS A 45 -5.13 2.27 6.85
CA HIS A 45 -5.98 3.37 7.32
C HIS A 45 -6.98 3.77 6.23
N PHE A 46 -7.92 4.64 6.56
CA PHE A 46 -8.94 5.17 5.67
C PHE A 46 -8.54 6.55 5.16
N VAL A 47 -8.85 6.82 3.89
CA VAL A 47 -8.66 8.14 3.27
C VAL A 47 -9.94 8.68 2.64
N ALA A 48 -11.03 7.90 2.59
CA ALA A 48 -12.28 8.37 2.01
C ALA A 48 -12.92 9.48 2.86
N ASN A 49 -13.27 10.57 2.21
CA ASN A 49 -13.96 11.73 2.78
C ASN A 49 -15.50 11.58 2.84
N HIS A 50 -16.02 10.40 2.50
CA HIS A 50 -17.44 10.07 2.49
C HIS A 50 -17.63 8.64 2.98
N SER A 51 -18.88 8.24 3.24
CA SER A 51 -19.23 6.84 3.50
C SER A 51 -20.70 6.56 3.20
N TYR A 52 -21.01 5.31 2.91
CA TYR A 52 -22.34 4.75 2.83
C TYR A 52 -22.75 4.23 4.21
N ASP A 53 -23.99 4.50 4.62
CA ASP A 53 -24.54 4.08 5.89
C ASP A 53 -25.24 2.70 5.82
N ALA A 54 -25.94 2.32 6.90
CA ALA A 54 -26.64 1.04 6.98
C ALA A 54 -27.82 0.90 6.00
N ASN A 55 -28.32 2.01 5.44
CA ASN A 55 -29.37 2.03 4.43
C ASN A 55 -28.80 2.10 3.01
N ASN A 56 -27.48 1.99 2.86
CA ASN A 56 -26.77 2.15 1.59
C ASN A 56 -26.93 3.58 0.99
N GLU A 57 -27.11 4.58 1.84
CA GLU A 57 -27.16 5.98 1.41
C GLU A 57 -25.77 6.60 1.52
N LYS A 58 -25.32 7.28 0.46
CA LYS A 58 -24.06 8.02 0.50
C LYS A 58 -24.21 9.23 1.42
N THR A 59 -23.26 9.40 2.32
CA THR A 59 -23.19 10.51 3.29
C THR A 59 -21.83 11.20 3.21
N ASP A 60 -21.80 12.48 3.61
CA ASP A 60 -20.55 13.25 3.75
C ASP A 60 -19.77 12.93 5.03
N PHE A 61 -20.21 11.93 5.80
CA PHE A 61 -19.50 11.48 6.98
C PHE A 61 -18.28 10.66 6.54
N PRO A 62 -17.05 11.07 6.87
CA PRO A 62 -15.86 10.48 6.29
C PRO A 62 -15.48 9.15 6.96
N MET A 63 -14.86 8.25 6.21
CA MET A 63 -14.29 7.03 6.78
C MET A 63 -13.08 7.33 7.68
N THR A 64 -12.36 8.42 7.44
CA THR A 64 -11.21 8.87 8.26
C THR A 64 -11.56 9.05 9.74
N PHE A 65 -12.82 9.35 10.08
CA PHE A 65 -13.29 9.41 11.46
C PHE A 65 -13.03 8.10 12.24
N PHE A 66 -13.04 6.96 11.55
CA PHE A 66 -12.84 5.66 12.17
C PHE A 66 -11.36 5.27 12.27
N GLY A 67 -10.49 5.80 11.41
CA GLY A 67 -9.05 5.52 11.45
C GLY A 67 -8.32 6.16 10.28
N ASP A 68 -7.67 7.28 10.54
CA ASP A 68 -6.92 8.09 9.58
C ASP A 68 -5.40 7.90 9.70
N ASP A 69 -4.65 8.83 9.10
CA ASP A 69 -3.19 8.88 9.12
C ASP A 69 -2.63 9.05 10.55
N GLU A 70 -3.30 9.83 11.41
CA GLU A 70 -2.87 10.06 12.78
C GLU A 70 -3.10 8.82 13.65
N TYR A 71 -4.19 8.11 13.40
CA TYR A 71 -4.48 6.82 14.02
C TYR A 71 -3.44 5.75 13.65
N ALA A 72 -2.98 5.71 12.40
CA ALA A 72 -2.03 4.71 11.92
C ALA A 72 -0.85 5.34 11.15
N PRO A 73 0.10 6.00 11.84
CA PRO A 73 1.16 6.76 11.19
C PRO A 73 2.10 5.90 10.33
N LEU A 74 2.42 4.67 10.77
CA LEU A 74 3.22 3.71 9.96
C LEU A 74 2.49 3.23 8.70
N SER A 75 1.15 3.33 8.70
CA SER A 75 0.32 3.06 7.54
C SER A 75 0.32 4.24 6.55
N ALA A 76 0.29 5.46 7.10
CA ALA A 76 0.37 6.69 6.34
C ALA A 76 1.68 6.81 5.55
N THR A 77 2.83 6.53 6.17
CA THR A 77 4.13 6.60 5.47
C THR A 77 4.19 5.66 4.25
N ARG A 78 3.67 4.43 4.38
CA ARG A 78 3.58 3.46 3.28
C ARG A 78 2.62 3.92 2.19
N TYR A 79 1.47 4.48 2.58
CA TYR A 79 0.49 5.01 1.64
C TYR A 79 1.10 6.14 0.80
N TYR A 80 1.71 7.14 1.44
CA TYR A 80 2.31 8.28 0.73
C TYR A 80 3.50 7.86 -0.13
N THR A 81 4.29 6.88 0.32
CA THR A 81 5.35 6.29 -0.51
C THR A 81 4.76 5.68 -1.79
N GLY A 82 3.72 4.84 -1.68
CA GLY A 82 3.05 4.26 -2.84
C GLY A 82 2.42 5.32 -3.74
N PHE A 83 1.78 6.32 -3.15
CA PHE A 83 1.13 7.44 -3.85
C PHE A 83 2.13 8.21 -4.69
N TRP A 84 3.23 8.68 -4.08
CA TRP A 84 4.24 9.48 -4.78
C TRP A 84 5.02 8.66 -5.81
N GLN A 85 5.34 7.40 -5.50
CA GLN A 85 6.00 6.51 -6.45
C GLN A 85 5.12 6.26 -7.68
N ALA A 86 3.81 6.05 -7.50
CA ALA A 86 2.89 5.92 -8.60
C ALA A 86 2.77 7.22 -9.41
N LYS A 87 2.66 8.37 -8.73
CA LYS A 87 2.60 9.69 -9.36
C LYS A 87 3.82 10.01 -10.21
N MET A 88 5.02 9.80 -9.67
CA MET A 88 6.29 10.06 -10.37
C MET A 88 6.51 9.12 -11.57
N ASN A 89 5.89 7.93 -11.54
CA ASN A 89 5.99 6.92 -12.59
C ASN A 89 4.69 6.79 -13.41
N PHE A 90 3.81 7.79 -13.37
CA PHE A 90 2.51 7.72 -14.04
C PHE A 90 2.65 7.39 -15.52
N GLY A 91 1.86 6.42 -16.00
CA GLY A 91 1.91 5.91 -17.38
C GLY A 91 3.17 5.10 -17.74
N LYS A 92 4.07 4.85 -16.77
CA LYS A 92 5.34 4.13 -16.99
C LYS A 92 5.52 2.92 -16.08
N LEU A 93 4.54 2.59 -15.26
CA LEU A 93 4.59 1.43 -14.36
C LEU A 93 4.39 0.14 -15.14
N ASP A 94 5.28 -0.81 -14.88
CA ASP A 94 5.17 -2.21 -15.28
C ASP A 94 5.41 -3.09 -14.04
N ALA A 95 5.27 -4.40 -14.19
CA ALA A 95 5.44 -5.33 -13.08
C ALA A 95 6.83 -5.26 -12.43
N ASP A 96 7.89 -4.97 -13.18
CA ASP A 96 9.25 -4.93 -12.63
C ASP A 96 9.54 -3.62 -11.89
N LYS A 97 8.99 -2.50 -12.35
CA LYS A 97 9.02 -1.22 -11.64
C LYS A 97 8.20 -1.25 -10.36
N ILE A 98 7.01 -1.86 -10.40
CA ILE A 98 6.20 -2.09 -9.19
C ILE A 98 7.00 -2.93 -8.21
N ARG A 99 7.62 -4.03 -8.67
CA ARG A 99 8.49 -4.85 -7.82
C ARG A 99 9.61 -4.03 -7.17
N LYS A 100 10.27 -3.16 -7.92
CA LYS A 100 11.34 -2.29 -7.40
C LYS A 100 10.83 -1.28 -6.37
N ILE A 101 9.65 -0.72 -6.55
CA ILE A 101 9.04 0.16 -5.54
C ILE A 101 8.80 -0.62 -4.23
N TRP A 102 8.44 -1.90 -4.33
CA TRP A 102 8.15 -2.74 -3.17
C TRP A 102 9.41 -3.13 -2.39
N THR A 103 10.62 -2.91 -2.93
CA THR A 103 11.90 -3.06 -2.19
C THR A 103 12.33 -1.79 -1.46
N SER A 104 11.50 -0.73 -1.42
CA SER A 104 11.91 0.57 -0.87
C SER A 104 12.19 0.50 0.63
N HIS A 105 13.42 0.86 1.01
CA HIS A 105 13.85 1.06 2.40
C HIS A 105 13.78 2.53 2.86
N SER A 106 13.29 3.40 1.99
CA SER A 106 12.95 4.79 2.29
C SER A 106 11.43 4.97 2.25
N TYR A 107 10.94 6.05 2.83
CA TYR A 107 9.55 6.47 2.66
C TYR A 107 9.46 7.91 2.15
N ILE A 108 8.32 8.26 1.57
CA ILE A 108 8.02 9.62 1.10
C ILE A 108 6.95 10.22 2.01
N THR A 109 7.19 11.41 2.55
CA THR A 109 6.23 12.11 3.41
C THR A 109 4.98 12.51 2.63
N LYS A 110 3.90 12.89 3.34
CA LYS A 110 2.70 13.48 2.74
C LYS A 110 3.02 14.65 1.80
N LYS A 111 4.08 15.42 2.10
CA LYS A 111 4.53 16.58 1.32
C LYS A 111 5.40 16.21 0.12
N GLY A 112 5.77 14.94 -0.06
CA GLY A 112 6.61 14.49 -1.17
C GLY A 112 8.10 14.45 -0.85
N GLU A 113 8.50 14.53 0.42
CA GLU A 113 9.91 14.53 0.83
C GLU A 113 10.41 13.10 1.04
N LEU A 114 11.58 12.77 0.50
CA LEU A 114 12.22 11.46 0.71
C LEU A 114 12.89 11.40 2.09
N VAL A 115 12.62 10.33 2.84
CA VAL A 115 13.25 10.05 4.13
C VAL A 115 13.88 8.66 4.10
N GLU A 116 15.20 8.61 4.26
CA GLU A 116 15.99 7.38 4.26
C GLU A 116 16.44 6.98 5.67
N MET A 117 16.67 7.97 6.53
CA MET A 117 17.13 7.81 7.91
C MET A 117 16.16 8.49 8.85
N ILE A 118 15.93 7.89 10.02
CA ILE A 118 15.16 8.48 11.11
C ILE A 118 16.00 8.55 12.37
N THR A 119 15.68 9.47 13.27
CA THR A 119 16.32 9.54 14.59
C THR A 119 15.44 8.88 15.64
N ASN A 120 16.04 8.03 16.49
CA ASN A 120 15.39 7.52 17.71
C ASN A 120 15.68 8.40 18.94
N GLY A 121 16.26 9.59 18.73
CA GLY A 121 16.73 10.50 19.78
C GLY A 121 18.14 10.23 20.29
N LYS A 122 18.78 9.13 19.86
CA LYS A 122 20.17 8.76 20.21
C LYS A 122 21.07 8.65 19.00
N GLU A 123 20.56 8.05 17.93
CA GLU A 123 21.29 7.80 16.70
C GLU A 123 20.35 7.86 15.49
N TRP A 124 20.96 8.02 14.31
CA TRP A 124 20.27 7.90 13.03
C TRP A 124 20.25 6.44 12.60
N ILE A 125 19.07 5.90 12.34
CA ILE A 125 18.85 4.54 11.86
C ILE A 125 18.14 4.54 10.51
N PRO A 126 18.38 3.54 9.64
CA PRO A 126 17.62 3.37 8.41
C PRO A 126 16.11 3.27 8.66
N ALA A 127 15.31 3.94 7.84
CA ALA A 127 13.87 4.05 8.04
C ALA A 127 13.14 2.69 7.99
N ASN A 128 13.64 1.72 7.21
CA ASN A 128 13.06 0.39 7.10
C ASN A 128 13.15 -0.43 8.39
N LEU A 129 14.21 -0.22 9.18
CA LEU A 129 14.43 -0.89 10.48
C LEU A 129 13.50 -0.39 11.59
N ALA A 130 12.83 0.73 11.33
CA ALA A 130 11.79 1.29 12.18
C ALA A 130 10.38 1.07 11.61
N SER A 131 10.23 0.15 10.65
CA SER A 131 8.94 -0.25 10.08
C SER A 131 8.13 0.86 9.42
N ASN A 132 8.79 1.94 9.00
CA ASN A 132 8.15 3.10 8.36
C ASN A 132 7.98 2.96 6.84
N THR A 133 8.41 1.85 6.25
CA THR A 133 8.60 1.73 4.79
C THR A 133 7.78 0.58 4.21
N ILE A 134 7.64 0.54 2.88
CA ILE A 134 6.89 -0.52 2.18
C ILE A 134 7.56 -1.88 2.40
N CYS A 135 8.89 -1.94 2.31
CA CYS A 135 9.67 -3.13 2.65
C CYS A 135 10.06 -3.04 4.13
N SER A 136 9.16 -3.47 5.01
CA SER A 136 9.34 -3.34 6.45
C SER A 136 10.28 -4.40 7.02
N HIS A 137 11.24 -3.96 7.84
CA HIS A 137 12.14 -4.79 8.63
C HIS A 137 11.89 -4.50 10.12
N ASP A 138 10.84 -5.09 10.70
CA ASP A 138 10.46 -4.83 12.09
C ASP A 138 11.31 -5.64 13.06
N GLY A 139 11.92 -4.95 14.01
CA GLY A 139 12.87 -5.52 14.95
C GLY A 139 14.00 -4.59 15.39
N GLY A 140 14.06 -3.37 14.85
CA GLY A 140 14.98 -2.32 15.31
C GLY A 140 16.38 -2.41 14.69
N TYR A 141 17.32 -1.68 15.30
CA TYR A 141 18.73 -1.66 14.92
C TYR A 141 19.62 -2.08 16.11
N PRO A 142 20.51 -3.08 15.96
CA PRO A 142 20.64 -3.97 14.80
C PRO A 142 19.38 -4.80 14.58
N GLU A 143 19.19 -5.29 13.35
CA GLU A 143 17.96 -5.95 12.93
C GLU A 143 17.62 -7.20 13.76
N SER A 144 16.35 -7.32 14.15
CA SER A 144 15.74 -8.57 14.61
C SER A 144 14.50 -8.90 13.78
N TYR A 145 14.02 -10.14 13.84
CA TYR A 145 12.89 -10.61 13.00
C TYR A 145 11.61 -10.71 13.84
N ILE A 146 11.01 -9.56 14.17
CA ILE A 146 9.77 -9.50 14.99
C ILE A 146 8.53 -9.40 14.09
N GLY A 147 8.63 -8.62 13.02
CA GLY A 147 7.60 -8.44 11.99
C GLY A 147 8.28 -8.01 10.69
N SER A 148 7.65 -8.24 9.55
CA SER A 148 8.22 -7.78 8.27
C SER A 148 7.25 -7.98 7.13
N THR A 149 7.62 -7.44 5.97
CA THR A 149 7.08 -7.90 4.70
C THR A 149 7.42 -9.38 4.51
N THR A 150 6.42 -10.26 4.57
CA THR A 150 6.62 -11.72 4.50
C THR A 150 6.52 -12.28 3.08
N ASP A 151 5.90 -11.53 2.17
CA ASP A 151 5.84 -11.85 0.76
C ASP A 151 5.48 -10.62 -0.09
N THR A 152 5.62 -10.75 -1.40
CA THR A 152 5.12 -9.76 -2.37
C THR A 152 4.42 -10.45 -3.54
N LYS A 153 3.27 -9.92 -3.92
CA LYS A 153 2.43 -10.37 -5.03
C LYS A 153 2.18 -9.21 -5.98
N ILE A 154 2.37 -9.45 -7.28
CA ILE A 154 2.07 -8.51 -8.35
C ILE A 154 1.15 -9.24 -9.33
N ALA A 155 -0.11 -8.83 -9.39
CA ALA A 155 -1.08 -9.35 -10.33
C ALA A 155 -1.15 -8.42 -11.56
N THR A 156 -1.06 -8.99 -12.75
CA THR A 156 -1.26 -8.29 -14.02
C THR A 156 -2.45 -8.88 -14.74
N VAL A 157 -3.58 -8.18 -14.68
CA VAL A 157 -4.88 -8.68 -15.14
C VAL A 157 -4.89 -8.98 -16.64
N ASP A 158 -4.31 -8.09 -17.46
CA ASP A 158 -4.28 -8.27 -18.93
C ASP A 158 -3.54 -9.52 -19.38
N PHE A 159 -2.53 -9.95 -18.60
CA PHE A 159 -1.77 -11.17 -18.86
C PHE A 159 -2.26 -12.35 -18.03
N ASN A 160 -3.34 -12.17 -17.25
CA ASN A 160 -3.87 -13.13 -16.30
C ASN A 160 -2.77 -13.79 -15.44
N GLN A 161 -1.81 -12.96 -15.01
CA GLN A 161 -0.55 -13.41 -14.42
C GLN A 161 -0.41 -12.93 -12.98
N VAL A 162 0.12 -13.79 -12.11
CA VAL A 162 0.57 -13.39 -10.77
C VAL A 162 2.06 -13.70 -10.63
N ARG A 163 2.85 -12.66 -10.35
CA ARG A 163 4.26 -12.77 -9.95
C ARG A 163 4.35 -12.75 -8.43
N TYR A 164 5.00 -13.76 -7.86
CA TYR A 164 5.10 -13.97 -6.42
C TYR A 164 6.55 -14.13 -5.97
N SER A 165 6.90 -13.48 -4.86
CA SER A 165 8.17 -13.63 -4.15
C SER A 165 7.90 -13.90 -2.67
N VAL A 166 8.51 -14.97 -2.12
CA VAL A 166 8.48 -15.30 -0.70
C VAL A 166 9.53 -14.48 0.02
N GLY A 167 9.23 -14.03 1.25
CA GLY A 167 10.13 -13.22 2.05
C GLY A 167 10.09 -11.76 1.65
N ARG A 168 11.07 -10.99 2.15
CA ARG A 168 11.17 -9.57 1.83
C ARG A 168 11.58 -9.40 0.38
N PRO A 169 10.94 -8.49 -0.37
CA PRO A 169 11.24 -8.31 -1.78
C PRO A 169 12.67 -7.82 -2.04
N CYS A 170 13.31 -7.16 -1.06
CA CYS A 170 14.71 -6.72 -1.14
C CYS A 170 15.74 -7.87 -1.02
N GLU A 171 15.36 -8.98 -0.39
CA GLU A 171 16.23 -10.16 -0.18
C GLU A 171 16.07 -11.19 -1.31
N TYR A 172 15.04 -11.04 -2.15
CA TYR A 172 14.73 -12.02 -3.18
C TYR A 172 15.73 -11.97 -4.34
N VAL A 173 16.59 -12.99 -4.42
CA VAL A 173 17.54 -13.20 -5.50
C VAL A 173 16.94 -14.20 -6.51
N GLY A 174 16.54 -13.71 -7.69
CA GLY A 174 16.03 -14.56 -8.78
C GLY A 174 14.85 -13.95 -9.56
N ALA A 175 14.36 -14.73 -10.53
CA ALA A 175 13.12 -14.44 -11.25
C ALA A 175 11.92 -14.84 -10.39
N PRO A 176 10.88 -13.99 -10.25
CA PRO A 176 9.74 -14.29 -9.39
C PRO A 176 8.99 -15.52 -9.93
N ARG A 177 8.37 -16.27 -9.02
CA ARG A 177 7.46 -17.36 -9.42
C ARG A 177 6.30 -16.74 -10.19
N THR A 178 6.06 -17.23 -11.38
CA THR A 178 5.02 -16.70 -12.27
C THR A 178 3.94 -17.75 -12.43
N PHE A 179 2.73 -17.39 -12.04
CA PHE A 179 1.53 -18.21 -12.22
C PHE A 179 0.72 -17.62 -13.37
N ASP A 180 0.49 -18.42 -14.41
CA ASP A 180 -0.49 -18.13 -15.45
C ASP A 180 -1.84 -18.71 -15.00
N LEU A 181 -2.85 -17.86 -14.91
CA LEU A 181 -4.18 -18.25 -14.45
C LEU A 181 -5.07 -18.75 -15.59
N HIS A 182 -4.57 -18.81 -16.83
CA HIS A 182 -5.16 -19.64 -17.88
C HIS A 182 -4.64 -21.07 -17.75
N PRO A 183 -5.46 -22.04 -17.30
CA PRO A 183 -5.13 -23.44 -17.56
C PRO A 183 -5.11 -23.65 -19.07
N LYS A 184 -3.94 -24.04 -19.61
CA LYS A 184 -3.88 -24.64 -20.95
C LYS A 184 -4.64 -25.97 -20.88
N TYR A 185 -5.90 -25.95 -21.28
CA TYR A 185 -6.65 -27.15 -21.65
C TYR A 185 -6.48 -27.37 -23.15
#